data_AF-A0A2W7VSL2-F1
#
_entry.id   AF-A0A2W7VSL2-F1
#
_cell.length_a   1.000
_cell.length_b   1.000
_cell.length_c   1.000
_cell.angle_alpha   90.00
_cell.angle_beta   90.00
_cell.angle_gamma   90.00
#
_symmetry.space_group_name_H-M   'P 1'
#
loop_
_entity.id
_entity.type
_entity.pdbx_description
1 polymer ?
#
loop_
_entity_poly.entity_id
_entity_poly.type
_entity_poly.pdbx_seq_one_letter_code
_entity_poly.pdbx_strand_id
1 'polypeptide(L)'
;MKKVIVILVVLFSLISCNRSEDVIEKQIIVKSKKNDFGFKFSDFNVVQDSVKSGDTFGSILQNQNIGDKKVFDIVAQVKDTFDVRTIRINKHYTLLRSKNKTNTLDVFIYQPDALNYYVVDLRDSIAKAYKKTKPLTLKRRTIGGVLKGSLSETLESANVEGALATRISKIFAWSIDFFKVKKGDRFGLTFTERYINDSIYDGVDSLEAAFFEYKGKIIYAFPFEQNLGSGKLDYYDEDGKTLKNFFLKTPIKFSRITSHFSSNRFHPVQQIWKAHKGTDYAAPYGTPISTTAAGIVEQTGYTAGNGNFVKVKHNKVYSTQYLHMSRILVRRGQHVNQGQTIGLVGSTGLATGPHVCYRFWKNGVQVDALRLKLPNGEPMNPKNKERFLKKIEPLKFELDSVSNL
;
A
#
# COMPACT_ATOMS: atom_id res chain seq x y z
N MET A 1 -72.01 51.02 -7.55
CA MET A 1 -70.96 51.94 -7.05
C MET A 1 -69.63 51.55 -7.72
N LYS A 2 -68.92 52.54 -8.30
CA LYS A 2 -67.53 52.53 -8.83
C LYS A 2 -67.26 51.58 -10.02
N LYS A 3 -67.23 52.04 -11.28
CA LYS A 3 -66.08 52.66 -12.01
C LYS A 3 -64.76 51.88 -11.83
N VAL A 4 -64.22 51.30 -12.90
CA VAL A 4 -63.07 51.82 -13.69
C VAL A 4 -62.71 50.83 -14.83
N ILE A 5 -62.49 51.41 -16.01
CA ILE A 5 -62.08 50.88 -17.31
C ILE A 5 -60.53 50.83 -17.32
N VAL A 6 -59.83 49.86 -17.88
CA VAL A 6 -59.23 49.81 -19.25
C VAL A 6 -58.13 48.76 -19.16
N ILE A 7 -58.01 47.83 -20.12
CA ILE A 7 -56.71 47.36 -20.65
C ILE A 7 -56.92 47.02 -22.14
N LEU A 8 -56.10 47.68 -22.94
CA LEU A 8 -55.91 47.57 -24.39
C LEU A 8 -55.44 46.14 -24.77
N VAL A 9 -56.08 45.50 -25.75
CA VAL A 9 -55.50 44.35 -26.46
C VAL A 9 -55.16 44.81 -27.87
N VAL A 10 -53.87 45.01 -28.13
CA VAL A 10 -53.31 45.29 -29.44
C VAL A 10 -52.82 43.98 -30.04
N LEU A 11 -53.48 43.56 -31.12
CA LEU A 11 -53.07 42.48 -32.00
C LEU A 11 -51.87 42.98 -32.84
N PHE A 12 -50.69 42.37 -32.68
CA PHE A 12 -49.60 42.51 -33.65
C PHE A 12 -49.14 41.12 -34.09
N SER A 13 -49.48 40.80 -35.34
CA SER A 13 -48.93 39.72 -36.13
C SER A 13 -47.44 39.96 -36.38
N LEU A 14 -46.57 39.06 -35.91
CA LEU A 14 -45.17 39.03 -36.30
C LEU A 14 -44.93 37.86 -37.26
N ILE A 15 -44.65 38.27 -38.50
CA ILE A 15 -44.16 37.51 -39.63
C ILE A 15 -42.76 36.99 -39.27
N SER A 16 -42.58 35.68 -39.23
CA SER A 16 -41.30 35.01 -38.99
C SER A 16 -40.52 34.89 -40.31
N CYS A 17 -39.67 35.87 -40.60
CA CYS A 17 -38.62 35.75 -41.63
C CYS A 17 -37.43 34.98 -41.04
N ASN A 18 -37.22 33.75 -41.52
CA ASN A 18 -36.06 32.93 -41.15
C ASN A 18 -34.85 33.35 -41.99
N ARG A 19 -33.92 34.11 -41.40
CA ARG A 19 -32.65 34.49 -42.02
C ARG A 19 -31.59 33.51 -41.54
N SER A 20 -31.17 32.59 -42.40
CA SER A 20 -30.07 31.66 -42.14
C SER A 20 -28.73 32.41 -42.13
N GLU A 21 -28.14 32.56 -40.96
CA GLU A 21 -26.74 32.98 -40.83
C GLU A 21 -25.83 31.77 -41.05
N ASP A 22 -25.10 31.78 -42.17
CA ASP A 22 -24.01 30.86 -42.46
C ASP A 22 -22.86 31.11 -41.47
N VAL A 23 -22.73 30.23 -40.47
CA VAL A 23 -21.55 30.20 -39.60
C VAL A 23 -20.42 29.52 -40.37
N ILE A 24 -19.52 30.33 -40.93
CA ILE A 24 -18.24 29.88 -41.47
C ILE A 24 -17.40 29.39 -40.28
N GLU A 25 -17.36 28.07 -40.08
CA GLU A 25 -16.49 27.41 -39.11
C GLU A 25 -15.03 27.61 -39.52
N LYS A 26 -14.36 28.55 -38.86
CA LYS A 26 -12.91 28.76 -38.98
C LYS A 26 -12.19 27.53 -38.42
N GLN A 27 -11.68 26.67 -39.30
CA GLN A 27 -10.78 25.58 -38.94
C GLN A 27 -9.54 26.14 -38.25
N ILE A 28 -9.44 25.93 -36.94
CA ILE A 28 -8.22 26.19 -36.17
C ILE A 28 -7.21 25.11 -36.56
N ILE A 29 -6.21 25.48 -37.37
CA ILE A 29 -5.06 24.63 -37.65
C ILE A 29 -4.21 24.55 -36.38
N VAL A 30 -4.49 23.55 -35.53
CA VAL A 30 -3.67 23.23 -34.35
C VAL A 30 -2.35 22.64 -34.84
N LYS A 31 -1.24 23.36 -34.62
CA LYS A 31 0.12 22.83 -34.79
C LYS A 31 0.27 21.54 -33.99
N SER A 32 0.37 20.40 -34.68
CA SER A 32 0.41 19.06 -34.10
C SER A 32 1.72 18.83 -33.31
N LYS A 33 1.62 18.90 -31.97
CA LYS A 33 2.63 18.33 -31.07
C LYS A 33 2.59 16.80 -31.22
N LYS A 34 3.74 16.13 -31.19
CA LYS A 34 3.82 14.66 -31.09
C LYS A 34 2.98 14.22 -29.88
N ASN A 35 2.22 13.14 -30.04
CA ASN A 35 1.42 12.56 -28.96
C ASN A 35 2.28 11.77 -27.96
N ASP A 36 1.65 11.33 -26.88
CA ASP A 36 2.20 10.47 -25.82
C ASP A 36 2.87 9.17 -26.30
N PHE A 37 2.64 8.75 -27.54
CA PHE A 37 3.16 7.49 -28.10
C PHE A 37 4.33 7.68 -29.06
N GLY A 38 4.72 8.93 -29.36
CA GLY A 38 5.81 9.27 -30.28
C GLY A 38 5.39 9.38 -31.75
N PHE A 39 4.09 9.39 -32.05
CA PHE A 39 3.55 9.60 -33.40
C PHE A 39 2.98 11.02 -33.55
N LYS A 40 2.89 11.52 -34.78
CA LYS A 40 2.14 12.74 -35.08
C LYS A 40 0.75 12.33 -35.55
N PHE A 41 -0.26 12.47 -34.70
CA PHE A 41 -1.64 12.06 -35.04
C PHE A 41 -2.20 12.79 -36.27
N SER A 42 -1.68 13.96 -36.62
CA SER A 42 -2.01 14.67 -37.87
C SER A 42 -1.77 13.84 -39.14
N ASP A 43 -0.90 12.84 -39.07
CA ASP A 43 -0.47 12.07 -40.23
C ASP A 43 -1.39 10.84 -40.46
N PHE A 44 -2.31 10.57 -39.54
CA PHE A 44 -3.15 9.36 -39.51
C PHE A 44 -4.63 9.69 -39.39
N ASN A 45 -5.47 8.73 -39.76
CA ASN A 45 -6.86 8.65 -39.32
C ASN A 45 -6.88 7.86 -38.00
N VAL A 46 -7.03 8.58 -36.89
CA VAL A 46 -6.86 8.03 -35.53
C VAL A 46 -8.20 7.52 -35.00
N VAL A 47 -8.21 6.29 -34.51
CA VAL A 47 -9.34 5.71 -33.78
C VAL A 47 -8.89 5.34 -32.38
N GLN A 48 -9.57 5.87 -31.36
CA GLN A 48 -9.34 5.52 -29.96
C GLN A 48 -10.57 4.79 -29.44
N ASP A 49 -10.36 3.62 -28.85
CA ASP A 49 -11.45 2.79 -28.32
C ASP A 49 -10.94 1.98 -27.11
N SER A 50 -11.79 1.12 -26.56
CA SER A 50 -11.49 0.24 -25.43
C SER A 50 -11.90 -1.20 -25.75
N VAL A 51 -11.16 -2.15 -25.19
CA VAL A 51 -11.40 -3.58 -25.35
C VAL A 51 -12.72 -3.95 -24.68
N LYS A 52 -13.66 -4.52 -25.44
CA LYS A 52 -14.97 -4.97 -24.96
C LYS A 52 -14.95 -6.47 -24.62
N SER A 53 -16.03 -6.95 -24.02
CA SER A 53 -16.20 -8.38 -23.78
C SER A 53 -16.18 -9.15 -25.10
N GLY A 54 -15.35 -10.19 -25.19
CA GLY A 54 -15.16 -11.00 -26.39
C GLY A 54 -14.10 -10.47 -27.37
N ASP A 55 -13.59 -9.26 -27.17
CA ASP A 55 -12.50 -8.75 -27.99
C ASP A 55 -11.18 -9.48 -27.71
N THR A 56 -10.48 -9.81 -28.78
CA THR A 56 -9.10 -10.31 -28.77
C THR A 56 -8.26 -9.41 -29.65
N PHE A 57 -6.94 -9.46 -29.51
CA PHE A 57 -6.05 -8.78 -30.47
C PHE A 57 -6.39 -9.17 -31.91
N GLY A 58 -6.60 -10.47 -32.15
CA GLY A 58 -6.95 -10.98 -33.47
C GLY A 58 -8.25 -10.41 -34.02
N SER A 59 -9.33 -10.42 -33.22
CA SER A 59 -10.63 -9.91 -33.66
C SER A 59 -10.61 -8.40 -33.91
N ILE A 60 -9.85 -7.63 -33.11
CA ILE A 60 -9.66 -6.20 -33.33
C ILE A 60 -8.95 -5.94 -34.66
N LEU A 61 -7.93 -6.73 -35.00
CA LEU A 61 -7.20 -6.61 -36.27
C LEU A 61 -8.03 -7.07 -37.48
N GLN A 62 -8.81 -8.14 -37.34
CA GLN A 62 -9.72 -8.62 -38.39
C GLN A 62 -10.72 -7.53 -38.81
N ASN A 63 -11.25 -6.78 -37.83
CA ASN A 63 -12.13 -5.63 -38.07
C ASN A 63 -11.44 -4.45 -38.79
N GLN A 64 -10.13 -4.54 -39.07
CA GLN A 64 -9.36 -3.57 -39.86
C GLN A 64 -9.09 -4.07 -41.28
N ASN A 65 -9.90 -5.00 -41.80
CA ASN A 65 -9.72 -5.64 -43.12
C ASN A 65 -8.39 -6.40 -43.25
N ILE A 66 -7.86 -6.92 -42.13
CA ILE A 66 -6.68 -7.78 -42.12
C ILE A 66 -7.17 -9.24 -42.08
N GLY A 67 -6.87 -10.01 -43.13
CA GLY A 67 -7.31 -11.41 -43.22
C GLY A 67 -6.67 -12.33 -42.18
N ASP A 68 -7.34 -13.43 -41.85
CA ASP A 68 -6.99 -14.35 -40.76
C ASP A 68 -5.53 -14.84 -40.79
N LYS A 69 -5.04 -15.21 -41.98
CA LYS A 69 -3.65 -15.64 -42.17
C LYS A 69 -2.67 -14.54 -41.76
N LYS A 70 -2.91 -13.31 -42.20
CA LYS A 70 -2.05 -12.16 -41.88
C LYS A 70 -2.13 -11.83 -40.38
N VAL A 71 -3.30 -11.96 -39.75
CA VAL A 71 -3.43 -11.80 -38.29
C VAL A 71 -2.62 -12.86 -37.54
N PHE A 72 -2.71 -14.12 -37.95
CA PHE A 72 -1.90 -15.20 -37.40
C PHE A 72 -0.39 -14.91 -37.52
N ASP A 73 0.05 -14.47 -38.70
CA ASP A 73 1.45 -14.12 -38.95
C ASP A 73 1.90 -12.94 -38.07
N ILE A 74 1.08 -11.89 -37.92
CA ILE A 74 1.37 -10.75 -37.04
C ILE A 74 1.51 -11.23 -35.59
N VAL A 75 0.57 -12.03 -35.10
CA VAL A 75 0.62 -12.57 -33.73
C VAL A 75 1.91 -13.38 -33.51
N ALA A 76 2.28 -14.22 -34.47
CA ALA A 76 3.50 -15.01 -34.40
C ALA A 76 4.77 -14.14 -34.40
N GLN A 77 4.79 -13.04 -35.16
CA GLN A 77 5.92 -12.10 -35.26
C GLN A 77 6.11 -11.25 -34.00
N VAL A 78 5.03 -10.90 -33.29
CA VAL A 78 5.11 -10.00 -32.12
C VAL A 78 5.18 -10.72 -30.77
N LYS A 79 4.97 -12.04 -30.75
CA LYS A 79 4.77 -12.83 -29.52
C LYS A 79 5.87 -12.66 -28.46
N ASP A 80 7.11 -12.44 -28.88
CA ASP A 80 8.26 -12.35 -27.98
C ASP A 80 8.28 -11.02 -27.20
N THR A 81 7.62 -9.98 -27.73
CA THR A 81 7.54 -8.67 -27.10
C THR A 81 6.15 -8.36 -26.55
N PHE A 82 5.10 -8.79 -27.24
CA PHE A 82 3.71 -8.55 -26.88
C PHE A 82 2.91 -9.85 -26.86
N ASP A 83 2.70 -10.39 -25.66
CA ASP A 83 1.75 -11.50 -25.47
C ASP A 83 0.32 -10.98 -25.60
N VAL A 84 -0.30 -11.27 -26.74
CA VAL A 84 -1.66 -10.83 -27.09
C VAL A 84 -2.73 -11.31 -26.10
N ARG A 85 -2.45 -12.34 -25.29
CA ARG A 85 -3.36 -12.83 -24.24
C ARG A 85 -3.40 -11.91 -23.02
N THR A 86 -2.50 -10.94 -22.93
CA THR A 86 -2.48 -9.90 -21.89
C THR A 86 -3.48 -8.78 -22.15
N ILE A 87 -4.18 -8.79 -23.29
CA ILE A 87 -5.28 -7.88 -23.56
C ILE A 87 -6.42 -8.13 -22.55
N ARG A 88 -6.86 -7.06 -21.89
CA ARG A 88 -7.91 -7.09 -20.86
C ARG A 88 -9.05 -6.16 -21.24
N ILE A 89 -10.25 -6.55 -20.85
CA ILE A 89 -11.47 -5.75 -20.99
C ILE A 89 -11.28 -4.39 -20.31
N ASN A 90 -11.92 -3.35 -20.85
CA ASN A 90 -11.87 -1.95 -20.38
C ASN A 90 -10.49 -1.30 -20.46
N LYS A 91 -9.53 -1.89 -21.18
CA LYS A 91 -8.24 -1.27 -21.48
C LYS A 91 -8.29 -0.57 -22.81
N HIS A 92 -7.63 0.57 -22.89
CA HIS A 92 -7.65 1.41 -24.09
C HIS A 92 -6.70 0.88 -25.16
N TYR A 93 -7.10 1.06 -26.41
CA TYR A 93 -6.22 0.92 -27.56
C TYR A 93 -6.43 2.08 -28.54
N THR A 94 -5.39 2.36 -29.31
CA THR A 94 -5.42 3.35 -30.38
C THR A 94 -4.99 2.69 -31.69
N LEU A 95 -5.75 2.94 -32.74
CA LEU A 95 -5.45 2.54 -34.11
C LEU A 95 -5.01 3.77 -34.90
N LEU A 96 -3.86 3.67 -35.55
CA LEU A 96 -3.38 4.68 -36.50
C LEU A 96 -3.55 4.11 -37.90
N ARG A 97 -4.51 4.64 -38.64
CA ARG A 97 -4.78 4.23 -40.02
C ARG A 97 -4.15 5.22 -40.99
N SER A 98 -3.65 4.72 -42.11
CA SER A 98 -3.18 5.55 -43.21
C SER A 98 -4.31 6.43 -43.76
N LYS A 99 -3.98 7.62 -44.28
CA LYS A 99 -4.94 8.53 -44.94
C LYS A 99 -5.23 8.15 -46.40
N ASN A 100 -4.84 6.96 -46.83
CA ASN A 100 -5.16 6.42 -48.15
C ASN A 100 -6.65 6.06 -48.27
N LYS A 101 -7.12 5.82 -49.50
CA LYS A 101 -8.53 5.49 -49.78
C LYS A 101 -9.04 4.26 -49.02
N THR A 102 -8.15 3.36 -48.62
CA THR A 102 -8.46 2.08 -47.99
C THR A 102 -8.34 2.11 -46.45
N ASN A 103 -7.87 3.22 -45.86
CA ASN A 103 -7.67 3.39 -44.41
C ASN A 103 -6.92 2.21 -43.76
N THR A 104 -5.84 1.75 -44.38
CA THR A 104 -5.06 0.59 -43.88
C THR A 104 -4.53 0.85 -42.47
N LEU A 105 -4.58 -0.16 -41.59
CA LEU A 105 -4.00 -0.07 -40.25
C LEU A 105 -2.48 -0.06 -40.33
N ASP A 106 -1.86 1.05 -39.92
CA ASP A 106 -0.41 1.22 -39.91
C ASP A 106 0.17 0.88 -38.53
N VAL A 107 -0.51 1.27 -37.44
CA VAL A 107 -0.02 1.05 -36.07
C VAL A 107 -1.16 0.72 -35.13
N PHE A 108 -0.97 -0.32 -34.31
CA PHE A 108 -1.83 -0.64 -33.17
C PHE A 108 -1.11 -0.32 -31.86
N ILE A 109 -1.77 0.40 -30.97
CA ILE A 109 -1.21 0.80 -29.67
C ILE A 109 -2.14 0.28 -28.57
N TYR A 110 -1.64 -0.53 -27.64
CA TYR A 110 -2.42 -1.07 -26.53
C TYR A 110 -1.89 -0.59 -25.18
N GLN A 111 -2.79 -0.14 -24.30
CA GLN A 111 -2.47 0.47 -23.02
C GLN A 111 -3.02 -0.40 -21.87
N PRO A 112 -2.26 -1.40 -21.39
CA PRO A 112 -2.69 -2.27 -20.28
C PRO A 112 -2.85 -1.52 -18.95
N ASP A 113 -2.12 -0.43 -18.77
CA ASP A 113 -2.13 0.41 -17.58
C ASP A 113 -1.76 1.86 -17.94
N ALA A 114 -1.71 2.75 -16.95
CA ALA A 114 -1.46 4.17 -17.17
C ALA A 114 -0.02 4.48 -17.59
N LEU A 115 0.94 3.61 -17.24
CA LEU A 115 2.37 3.79 -17.46
C LEU A 115 2.84 3.14 -18.76
N ASN A 116 2.39 1.92 -19.03
CA ASN A 116 2.92 1.08 -20.09
C ASN A 116 2.00 1.08 -21.31
N TYR A 117 2.62 1.01 -22.48
CA TYR A 117 1.91 0.73 -23.71
C TYR A 117 2.75 -0.14 -24.64
N TYR A 118 2.06 -0.97 -25.41
CA TYR A 118 2.63 -1.77 -26.48
C TYR A 118 2.31 -1.08 -27.81
N VAL A 119 3.30 -1.02 -28.68
CA VAL A 119 3.12 -0.57 -30.07
C VAL A 119 3.41 -1.75 -30.97
N VAL A 120 2.48 -2.04 -31.88
CA VAL A 120 2.65 -2.97 -32.99
C VAL A 120 2.62 -2.15 -34.28
N ASP A 121 3.77 -2.01 -34.91
CA ASP A 121 3.97 -1.28 -36.15
C ASP A 121 3.85 -2.25 -37.33
N LEU A 122 2.90 -1.97 -38.23
CA LEU A 122 2.50 -2.81 -39.36
C LEU A 122 2.85 -2.18 -40.71
N ARG A 123 3.60 -1.07 -40.71
CA ARG A 123 3.97 -0.32 -41.94
C ARG A 123 4.99 -1.07 -42.80
N ASP A 124 5.81 -1.90 -42.19
CA ASP A 124 6.79 -2.76 -42.87
C ASP A 124 6.18 -4.13 -43.19
N SER A 125 6.83 -4.91 -44.07
CA SER A 125 6.43 -6.29 -44.38
C SER A 125 6.48 -7.24 -43.17
N ILE A 126 7.24 -6.89 -42.14
CA ILE A 126 7.37 -7.63 -40.88
C ILE A 126 6.84 -6.73 -39.77
N ALA A 127 5.85 -7.22 -39.01
CA ALA A 127 5.31 -6.51 -37.87
C ALA A 127 6.37 -6.38 -36.77
N LYS A 128 6.57 -5.16 -36.27
CA LYS A 128 7.50 -4.88 -35.17
C LYS A 128 6.73 -4.49 -33.93
N ALA A 129 6.98 -5.19 -32.83
CA ALA A 129 6.41 -4.84 -31.54
C ALA A 129 7.46 -4.33 -30.56
N TYR A 130 7.13 -3.28 -29.82
CA TYR A 130 7.92 -2.77 -28.72
C TYR A 130 7.04 -2.28 -27.57
N LYS A 131 7.54 -2.44 -26.36
CA LYS A 131 6.94 -1.89 -25.14
C LYS A 131 7.61 -0.56 -24.82
N LYS A 132 6.82 0.45 -24.47
CA LYS A 132 7.32 1.70 -23.91
C LYS A 132 6.63 1.98 -22.57
N THR A 133 7.37 2.63 -21.69
CA THR A 133 6.88 3.12 -20.40
C THR A 133 6.94 4.63 -20.45
N LYS A 134 5.81 5.27 -20.17
CA LYS A 134 5.70 6.73 -20.06
C LYS A 134 6.66 7.21 -18.96
N PRO A 135 7.31 8.38 -19.14
CA PRO A 135 8.17 8.96 -18.11
C PRO A 135 7.38 9.18 -16.82
N LEU A 136 7.96 8.67 -15.74
CA LEU A 136 7.47 8.86 -14.38
C LEU A 136 8.31 9.96 -13.73
N THR A 137 7.66 10.99 -13.21
CA THR A 137 8.32 12.02 -12.41
C THR A 137 7.88 11.97 -10.96
N LEU A 138 8.85 12.17 -10.08
CA LEU A 138 8.66 12.17 -8.64
C LEU A 138 8.63 13.62 -8.16
N LYS A 139 7.55 13.98 -7.47
CA LYS A 139 7.39 15.32 -6.89
C LYS A 139 7.21 15.18 -5.39
N ARG A 140 8.08 15.84 -4.62
CA ARG A 140 7.93 15.93 -3.17
C ARG A 140 6.82 16.90 -2.84
N ARG A 141 6.00 16.56 -1.86
CA ARG A 141 4.96 17.40 -1.30
C ARG A 141 4.97 17.31 0.22
N THR A 142 4.81 18.46 0.87
CA THR A 142 4.62 18.55 2.32
C THR A 142 3.26 19.17 2.60
N ILE A 143 2.50 18.55 3.50
CA ILE A 143 1.20 19.05 3.96
C ILE A 143 1.20 19.04 5.49
N GLY A 144 0.51 19.98 6.10
CA GLY A 144 0.36 20.06 7.55
C GLY A 144 -0.89 20.83 7.95
N GLY A 145 -1.21 20.78 9.24
CA GLY A 145 -2.36 21.45 9.82
C GLY A 145 -3.01 20.63 10.92
N VAL A 146 -4.33 20.70 11.01
CA VAL A 146 -5.13 19.97 12.00
C VAL A 146 -5.96 18.88 11.33
N LEU A 147 -6.09 17.74 12.00
CA LEU A 147 -6.94 16.66 11.53
C LEU A 147 -8.40 17.11 11.54
N LYS A 148 -9.08 16.98 10.40
CA LYS A 148 -10.49 17.37 10.22
C LYS A 148 -11.47 16.28 10.66
N GLY A 149 -10.98 15.05 10.73
CA GLY A 149 -11.72 13.83 11.04
C GLY A 149 -10.75 12.66 11.07
N SER A 150 -11.03 11.61 10.29
CA SER A 150 -10.08 10.49 10.16
C SER A 150 -8.83 10.89 9.37
N LEU A 151 -7.73 10.13 9.52
CA LEU A 151 -6.53 10.33 8.71
C LEU A 151 -6.82 10.15 7.22
N SER A 152 -7.62 9.15 6.85
CA SER A 152 -8.00 8.89 5.46
C SER A 152 -8.78 10.07 4.86
N GLU A 153 -9.78 10.57 5.59
CA GLU A 153 -10.58 11.74 5.18
C GLU A 153 -9.72 13.01 5.05
N THR A 154 -8.76 13.18 5.97
CA THR A 154 -7.84 14.33 5.91
C THR A 154 -6.97 14.27 4.67
N LEU A 155 -6.41 13.10 4.32
CA LEU A 155 -5.63 12.89 3.10
C LEU A 155 -6.47 13.08 1.83
N GLU A 156 -7.70 12.55 1.80
CA GLU A 156 -8.62 12.71 0.68
C GLU A 156 -8.94 14.18 0.44
N SER A 157 -9.22 14.94 1.51
CA SER A 157 -9.46 16.39 1.41
C SER A 157 -8.25 17.19 0.90
N ALA A 158 -7.04 16.60 0.97
CA ALA A 158 -5.81 17.16 0.44
C ALA A 158 -5.45 16.65 -0.96
N ASN A 159 -6.34 15.88 -1.61
CA ASN A 159 -6.08 15.16 -2.87
C ASN A 159 -4.84 14.25 -2.78
N VAL A 160 -4.71 13.51 -1.69
CA VAL A 160 -3.64 12.52 -1.48
C VAL A 160 -4.22 11.11 -1.44
N GLU A 161 -3.52 10.16 -2.06
CA GLU A 161 -3.94 8.76 -2.10
C GLU A 161 -4.16 8.15 -0.69
N GLY A 162 -5.36 7.61 -0.44
CA GLY A 162 -5.74 7.02 0.84
C GLY A 162 -4.88 5.83 1.30
N ALA A 163 -4.18 5.14 0.38
CA ALA A 163 -3.23 4.07 0.75
C ALA A 163 -2.10 4.57 1.68
N LEU A 164 -1.77 5.86 1.62
CA LEU A 164 -0.82 6.48 2.53
C LEU A 164 -1.30 6.44 3.99
N ALA A 165 -2.60 6.61 4.27
CA ALA A 165 -3.16 6.52 5.62
C ALA A 165 -2.88 5.15 6.25
N THR A 166 -3.02 4.08 5.47
CA THR A 166 -2.73 2.71 5.94
C THR A 166 -1.24 2.51 6.24
N ARG A 167 -0.36 3.08 5.40
CA ARG A 167 1.10 3.04 5.63
C ARG A 167 1.49 3.79 6.90
N ILE A 168 1.00 5.01 7.07
CA ILE A 168 1.21 5.83 8.28
C ILE A 168 0.68 5.10 9.51
N SER A 169 -0.53 4.55 9.44
CA SER A 169 -1.14 3.81 10.56
C SER A 169 -0.27 2.65 11.03
N LYS A 170 0.40 1.95 10.10
CA LYS A 170 1.35 0.87 10.45
C LYS A 170 2.62 1.39 11.11
N ILE A 171 3.14 2.53 10.67
CA ILE A 171 4.36 3.16 11.23
C ILE A 171 4.13 3.56 12.68
N PHE A 172 3.01 4.22 12.95
CA PHE A 172 2.67 4.74 14.27
C PHE A 172 1.81 3.79 15.11
N ALA A 173 1.50 2.57 14.64
CA ALA A 173 0.56 1.63 15.28
C ALA A 173 0.79 1.38 16.78
N TRP A 174 2.02 1.60 17.25
CA TRP A 174 2.44 1.39 18.63
C TRP A 174 2.51 2.67 19.46
N SER A 175 2.77 3.81 18.81
CA SER A 175 2.91 5.11 19.45
C SER A 175 1.59 5.88 19.51
N ILE A 176 0.72 5.67 18.52
CA ILE A 176 -0.54 6.39 18.33
C ILE A 176 -1.68 5.41 18.07
N ASP A 177 -2.78 5.63 18.77
CA ASP A 177 -4.04 4.97 18.51
C ASP A 177 -4.89 5.90 17.63
N PHE A 178 -4.84 5.72 16.31
CA PHE A 178 -5.56 6.59 15.37
C PHE A 178 -7.09 6.56 15.54
N PHE A 179 -7.65 5.57 16.24
CA PHE A 179 -9.07 5.59 16.61
C PHE A 179 -9.38 6.57 17.75
N LYS A 180 -8.35 7.00 18.50
CA LYS A 180 -8.47 7.95 19.62
C LYS A 180 -7.94 9.34 19.30
N VAL A 181 -7.31 9.50 18.14
CA VAL A 181 -6.90 10.80 17.62
C VAL A 181 -8.16 11.63 17.35
N LYS A 182 -8.16 12.88 17.78
CA LYS A 182 -9.32 13.75 17.75
C LYS A 182 -9.20 14.76 16.62
N LYS A 183 -10.35 15.25 16.17
CA LYS A 183 -10.41 16.48 15.37
C LYS A 183 -9.70 17.60 16.14
N GLY A 184 -8.76 18.28 15.48
CA GLY A 184 -7.93 19.33 16.08
C GLY A 184 -6.51 18.90 16.42
N ASP A 185 -6.21 17.60 16.53
CA ASP A 185 -4.83 17.12 16.69
C ASP A 185 -4.00 17.54 15.47
N ARG A 186 -2.82 18.12 15.68
CA ARG A 186 -1.94 18.57 14.60
C ARG A 186 -1.25 17.40 13.90
N PHE A 187 -0.94 17.59 12.62
CA PHE A 187 -0.17 16.64 11.83
C PHE A 187 0.67 17.37 10.79
N GLY A 188 1.74 16.70 10.36
CA GLY A 188 2.53 17.11 9.20
C GLY A 188 3.09 15.89 8.50
N LEU A 189 3.10 15.92 7.17
CA LEU A 189 3.52 14.81 6.33
C LEU A 189 4.35 15.34 5.17
N THR A 190 5.53 14.77 4.98
CA THR A 190 6.37 14.95 3.78
C THR A 190 6.45 13.63 3.05
N PHE A 191 6.07 13.61 1.78
CA PHE A 191 6.03 12.41 0.96
C PHE A 191 6.35 12.72 -0.50
N THR A 192 6.71 11.68 -1.24
CA THR A 192 6.95 11.76 -2.68
C THR A 192 5.75 11.18 -3.42
N GLU A 193 5.24 11.93 -4.41
CA GLU A 193 4.16 11.56 -5.31
C GLU A 193 4.70 11.18 -6.68
N ARG A 194 3.98 10.30 -7.38
CA ARG A 194 4.27 9.89 -8.75
C ARG A 194 3.36 10.61 -9.74
N TYR A 195 3.95 11.13 -10.82
CA TYR A 195 3.22 11.72 -11.94
C TYR A 195 3.66 11.08 -13.25
N ILE A 196 2.70 10.70 -14.08
CA ILE A 196 2.93 10.18 -15.43
C ILE A 196 2.86 11.35 -16.41
N ASN A 197 3.87 11.48 -17.29
CA ASN A 197 3.99 12.61 -18.22
C ASN A 197 3.87 13.97 -17.49
N ASP A 198 4.45 14.08 -16.29
CA ASP A 198 4.44 15.27 -15.43
C ASP A 198 3.09 15.77 -14.92
N SER A 199 1.99 15.17 -15.37
CA SER A 199 0.65 15.76 -15.23
C SER A 199 -0.38 14.81 -14.62
N ILE A 200 -0.28 13.51 -14.90
CA ILE A 200 -1.28 12.53 -14.43
C ILE A 200 -0.82 11.97 -13.10
N TYR A 201 -1.58 12.21 -12.02
CA TYR A 201 -1.29 11.68 -10.70
C TYR A 201 -1.38 10.14 -10.66
N ASP A 202 -0.34 9.49 -10.15
CA ASP A 202 -0.21 8.02 -10.01
C ASP A 202 -0.01 7.58 -8.54
N GLY A 203 -0.44 8.42 -7.59
CA GLY A 203 -0.40 8.10 -6.17
C GLY A 203 0.90 8.43 -5.47
N VAL A 204 1.02 7.94 -4.24
CA VAL A 204 2.16 8.23 -3.35
C VAL A 204 3.21 7.14 -3.47
N ASP A 205 4.43 7.54 -3.79
CA ASP A 205 5.60 6.69 -3.81
C ASP A 205 6.02 6.27 -2.40
N SER A 206 6.45 7.24 -1.59
CA SER A 206 7.09 6.99 -0.31
C SER A 206 6.79 8.11 0.69
N LEU A 207 6.74 7.74 1.97
CA LEU A 207 6.66 8.69 3.09
C LEU A 207 8.07 9.03 3.56
N GLU A 208 8.45 10.30 3.49
CA GLU A 208 9.78 10.78 3.86
C GLU A 208 9.86 11.23 5.32
N ALA A 209 8.81 11.84 5.84
CA ALA A 209 8.71 12.22 7.24
C ALA A 209 7.26 12.42 7.64
N ALA A 210 6.95 12.22 8.91
CA ALA A 210 5.63 12.51 9.45
C ALA A 210 5.74 12.96 10.91
N PHE A 211 4.77 13.74 11.37
CA PHE A 211 4.48 13.87 12.79
C PHE A 211 2.97 13.89 13.04
N PHE A 212 2.59 13.53 14.25
CA PHE A 212 1.24 13.68 14.75
C PHE A 212 1.27 14.15 16.20
N GLU A 213 0.34 15.03 16.55
CA GLU A 213 0.01 15.33 17.93
C GLU A 213 -0.91 14.24 18.47
N TYR A 214 -0.54 13.68 19.63
CA TYR A 214 -1.35 12.68 20.31
C TYR A 214 -1.23 12.88 21.82
N LYS A 215 -2.36 13.14 22.49
CA LYS A 215 -2.42 13.43 23.93
C LYS A 215 -1.52 14.61 24.35
N GLY A 216 -1.49 15.67 23.54
CA GLY A 216 -0.70 16.88 23.78
C GLY A 216 0.81 16.71 23.60
N LYS A 217 1.25 15.64 22.92
CA LYS A 217 2.65 15.41 22.57
C LYS A 217 2.79 15.22 21.08
N ILE A 218 3.80 15.85 20.50
CA ILE A 218 4.18 15.67 19.11
C ILE A 218 5.06 14.42 19.03
N ILE A 219 4.74 13.54 18.09
CA ILE A 219 5.48 12.30 17.85
C ILE A 219 5.92 12.32 16.39
N TYR A 220 7.22 12.42 16.16
CA TYR A 220 7.80 12.40 14.82
C TYR A 220 8.11 10.97 14.36
N ALA A 221 8.19 10.79 13.04
CA ALA A 221 8.60 9.57 12.37
C ALA A 221 9.51 9.90 11.18
N PHE A 222 10.76 9.47 11.29
CA PHE A 222 11.76 9.60 10.24
C PHE A 222 12.27 8.22 9.80
N PRO A 223 12.22 7.88 8.50
CA PRO A 223 12.76 6.65 7.97
C PRO A 223 14.29 6.72 7.92
N PHE A 224 14.93 5.74 8.54
CA PHE A 224 16.38 5.65 8.59
C PHE A 224 16.84 4.21 8.43
N GLU A 225 17.82 4.03 7.54
CA GLU A 225 18.53 2.78 7.37
C GLU A 225 19.73 2.80 8.34
N GLN A 226 19.75 1.89 9.32
CA GLN A 226 20.90 1.83 10.25
C GLN A 226 22.15 1.26 9.57
N ASN A 227 21.98 0.20 8.78
CA ASN A 227 23.07 -0.49 8.08
C ASN A 227 23.00 -0.16 6.59
N LEU A 228 23.88 0.71 6.10
CA LEU A 228 23.91 1.14 4.70
C LEU A 228 23.98 -0.07 3.76
N GLY A 229 23.11 -0.09 2.75
CA GLY A 229 23.06 -1.15 1.74
C GLY A 229 22.28 -2.40 2.16
N SER A 230 21.67 -2.40 3.36
CA SER A 230 20.75 -3.48 3.78
C SER A 230 19.38 -3.37 3.12
N GLY A 231 19.01 -2.18 2.64
CA GLY A 231 17.66 -1.85 2.15
C GLY A 231 16.60 -1.81 3.26
N LYS A 232 16.99 -2.01 4.53
CA LYS A 232 16.05 -2.07 5.66
C LYS A 232 15.86 -0.68 6.27
N LEU A 233 14.72 -0.07 5.98
CA LEU A 233 14.26 1.18 6.59
C LEU A 233 13.41 0.88 7.84
N ASP A 234 13.81 1.44 8.97
CA ASP A 234 13.01 1.50 10.20
C ASP A 234 12.67 2.97 10.49
N TYR A 235 11.61 3.22 11.27
CA TYR A 235 11.18 4.57 11.63
C TYR A 235 11.58 4.92 13.06
N TYR A 236 12.11 6.14 13.24
CA TYR A 236 12.61 6.68 14.49
C TYR A 236 11.98 8.04 14.79
N ASP A 237 11.86 8.37 16.07
CA ASP A 237 11.54 9.72 16.54
C ASP A 237 12.77 10.64 16.42
N GLU A 238 12.59 11.91 16.76
CA GLU A 238 13.61 12.95 16.74
C GLU A 238 14.84 12.66 17.63
N ASP A 239 14.69 11.82 18.65
CA ASP A 239 15.76 11.40 19.54
C ASP A 239 16.52 10.16 19.05
N GLY A 240 16.04 9.53 17.98
CA GLY A 240 16.56 8.26 17.46
C GLY A 240 16.02 7.03 18.19
N LYS A 241 14.90 7.15 18.94
CA LYS A 241 14.18 6.01 19.49
C LYS A 241 13.27 5.44 18.41
N THR A 242 13.21 4.13 18.28
CA THR A 242 12.33 3.52 17.27
C THR A 242 10.87 3.65 17.67
N LEU A 243 10.01 3.88 16.67
CA LEU A 243 8.55 3.92 16.84
C LEU A 243 7.92 2.53 16.92
N LYS A 244 8.65 1.48 16.58
CA LYS A 244 8.16 0.11 16.68
C LYS A 244 8.33 -0.39 18.11
N ASN A 245 7.34 -1.08 18.67
CA ASN A 245 7.57 -1.80 19.94
C ASN A 245 8.56 -2.96 19.73
N PHE A 246 9.44 -3.17 20.71
CA PHE A 246 10.37 -4.31 20.69
C PHE A 246 9.60 -5.63 20.62
N PHE A 247 8.42 -5.68 21.26
CA PHE A 247 7.54 -6.84 21.30
C PHE A 247 6.17 -6.56 20.66
N LEU A 248 5.67 -7.51 19.89
CA LEU A 248 4.26 -7.61 19.55
C LEU A 248 3.47 -7.89 20.84
N LYS A 249 2.26 -7.36 20.94
CA LYS A 249 1.36 -7.58 22.08
C LYS A 249 0.95 -9.05 22.25
N THR A 250 0.84 -9.79 21.16
CA THR A 250 0.38 -11.19 21.17
C THR A 250 1.14 -12.03 20.14
N PRO A 251 1.39 -13.33 20.42
CA PRO A 251 2.01 -14.24 19.47
C PRO A 251 1.04 -14.80 18.41
N ILE A 252 -0.26 -14.51 18.49
CA ILE A 252 -1.28 -15.03 17.56
C ILE A 252 -2.20 -13.90 17.08
N LYS A 253 -2.48 -13.87 15.77
CA LYS A 253 -3.51 -13.00 15.19
C LYS A 253 -4.90 -13.55 15.54
N PHE A 254 -5.75 -12.73 16.18
CA PHE A 254 -7.14 -13.07 16.54
C PHE A 254 -7.29 -14.20 17.57
N SER A 255 -6.85 -13.95 18.81
CA SER A 255 -7.00 -14.90 19.91
C SER A 255 -7.69 -14.26 21.12
N ARG A 256 -8.35 -15.11 21.92
CA ARG A 256 -8.85 -14.74 23.24
C ARG A 256 -7.91 -15.26 24.32
N ILE A 257 -7.65 -14.43 25.33
CA ILE A 257 -6.95 -14.90 26.53
C ILE A 257 -7.92 -15.80 27.30
N THR A 258 -7.50 -17.03 27.57
CA THR A 258 -8.27 -17.99 28.37
C THR A 258 -7.70 -18.16 29.77
N SER A 259 -6.44 -17.81 29.96
CA SER A 259 -5.77 -17.84 31.26
C SER A 259 -4.68 -16.77 31.31
N HIS A 260 -4.70 -15.95 32.36
CA HIS A 260 -3.64 -14.98 32.63
C HIS A 260 -2.49 -15.60 33.43
N PHE A 261 -1.37 -14.90 33.49
CA PHE A 261 -0.29 -15.22 34.42
C PHE A 261 -0.81 -15.12 35.86
N SER A 262 -0.55 -16.15 36.67
CA SER A 262 -0.93 -16.17 38.08
C SER A 262 0.13 -16.88 38.93
N SER A 263 0.43 -16.31 40.08
CA SER A 263 1.24 -16.96 41.11
C SER A 263 0.52 -18.15 41.75
N ASN A 264 -0.82 -18.20 41.68
CA ASN A 264 -1.62 -19.30 42.22
C ASN A 264 -2.94 -19.48 41.44
N ARG A 265 -3.12 -20.62 40.78
CA ARG A 265 -4.36 -20.98 40.05
C ARG A 265 -4.63 -22.47 40.19
N PHE A 266 -5.90 -22.85 40.30
CA PHE A 266 -6.30 -24.25 40.17
C PHE A 266 -5.94 -24.81 38.77
N HIS A 267 -5.18 -25.89 38.73
CA HIS A 267 -4.72 -26.53 37.49
C HIS A 267 -5.72 -27.60 37.06
N PRO A 268 -6.50 -27.41 35.98
CA PRO A 268 -7.63 -28.29 35.67
C PRO A 268 -7.23 -29.75 35.36
N VAL A 269 -6.04 -29.97 34.78
CA VAL A 269 -5.55 -31.33 34.46
C VAL A 269 -4.97 -32.05 35.69
N GLN A 270 -4.28 -31.33 36.57
CA GLN A 270 -3.57 -31.92 37.72
C GLN A 270 -4.41 -31.84 39.00
N GLN A 271 -5.51 -31.08 38.97
CA GLN A 271 -6.42 -30.81 40.08
C GLN A 271 -5.74 -30.26 41.35
N ILE A 272 -4.65 -29.51 41.18
CA ILE A 272 -3.89 -28.87 42.27
C ILE A 272 -3.78 -27.36 42.04
N TRP A 273 -3.59 -26.60 43.12
CA TRP A 273 -3.24 -25.18 43.04
C TRP A 273 -1.76 -25.02 42.63
N LYS A 274 -1.53 -24.34 41.52
CA LYS A 274 -0.20 -24.18 40.91
C LYS A 274 -0.05 -22.83 40.23
N ALA A 275 1.16 -22.29 40.25
CA ALA A 275 1.48 -21.09 39.48
C ALA A 275 1.31 -21.34 37.98
N HIS A 276 0.57 -20.46 37.30
CA HIS A 276 0.53 -20.39 35.85
C HIS A 276 1.51 -19.30 35.39
N LYS A 277 2.72 -19.71 35.00
CA LYS A 277 3.82 -18.79 34.66
C LYS A 277 3.81 -18.31 33.21
N GLY A 278 2.63 -18.18 32.62
CA GLY A 278 2.41 -17.79 31.22
C GLY A 278 1.04 -17.17 31.00
N THR A 279 0.72 -16.87 29.76
CA THR A 279 -0.61 -16.43 29.31
C THR A 279 -1.09 -17.36 28.21
N ASP A 280 -2.29 -17.91 28.36
CA ASP A 280 -2.85 -18.87 27.41
C ASP A 280 -3.77 -18.17 26.42
N TYR A 281 -3.39 -18.22 25.15
CA TYR A 281 -4.17 -17.71 24.04
C TYR A 281 -4.83 -18.88 23.32
N ALA A 282 -6.14 -19.00 23.44
CA ALA A 282 -6.89 -20.03 22.73
C ALA A 282 -7.02 -19.65 21.25
N ALA A 283 -6.76 -20.63 20.40
CA ALA A 283 -6.87 -20.51 18.95
C ALA A 283 -7.08 -21.91 18.35
N PRO A 284 -7.70 -22.02 17.17
CA PRO A 284 -7.87 -23.30 16.50
C PRO A 284 -6.55 -24.04 16.29
N TYR A 285 -6.60 -25.38 16.32
CA TYR A 285 -5.45 -26.22 15.99
C TYR A 285 -4.88 -25.84 14.62
N GLY A 286 -3.55 -25.76 14.50
CA GLY A 286 -2.88 -25.37 13.27
C GLY A 286 -2.74 -23.85 13.06
N THR A 287 -3.32 -23.01 13.93
CA THR A 287 -3.16 -21.54 13.83
C THR A 287 -1.67 -21.16 13.90
N PRO A 288 -1.16 -20.28 13.01
CA PRO A 288 0.22 -19.83 13.06
C PRO A 288 0.57 -19.11 14.37
N ILE A 289 1.67 -19.53 14.99
CA ILE A 289 2.28 -18.88 16.16
C ILE A 289 3.49 -18.09 15.67
N SER A 290 3.48 -16.78 15.94
CA SER A 290 4.56 -15.85 15.60
C SER A 290 5.42 -15.50 16.80
N THR A 291 6.73 -15.32 16.60
CA THR A 291 7.59 -14.74 17.65
C THR A 291 7.25 -13.27 17.89
N THR A 292 7.11 -12.86 19.16
CA THR A 292 6.74 -11.49 19.52
C THR A 292 7.87 -10.49 19.31
N ALA A 293 9.12 -10.92 19.20
CA ALA A 293 10.26 -10.06 18.92
C ALA A 293 11.32 -10.80 18.08
N ALA A 294 12.17 -10.03 17.40
CA ALA A 294 13.31 -10.61 16.69
C ALA A 294 14.30 -11.23 17.68
N GLY A 295 15.08 -12.21 17.26
CA GLY A 295 16.03 -12.89 18.13
C GLY A 295 16.62 -14.15 17.52
N ILE A 296 17.20 -14.97 18.37
CA ILE A 296 17.78 -16.27 18.03
C ILE A 296 17.00 -17.35 18.76
N VAL A 297 16.64 -18.42 18.05
CA VAL A 297 16.01 -19.59 18.65
C VAL A 297 17.01 -20.28 19.58
N GLU A 298 16.84 -20.08 20.88
CA GLU A 298 17.72 -20.61 21.93
C GLU A 298 17.50 -22.11 22.11
N GLN A 299 16.24 -22.54 22.04
CA GLN A 299 15.85 -23.93 22.25
C GLN A 299 14.60 -24.30 21.46
N THR A 300 14.56 -25.53 20.97
CA THR A 300 13.37 -26.19 20.40
C THR A 300 13.34 -27.61 20.92
N GLY A 301 12.17 -28.18 21.17
CA GLY A 301 12.07 -29.59 21.56
C GLY A 301 10.71 -29.96 22.13
N TYR A 302 10.69 -31.12 22.78
CA TYR A 302 9.50 -31.66 23.43
C TYR A 302 9.78 -31.94 24.91
N THR A 303 8.81 -31.67 25.78
CA THR A 303 8.77 -32.21 27.15
C THR A 303 7.35 -32.57 27.51
N ALA A 304 7.16 -33.47 28.50
CA ALA A 304 5.82 -33.84 28.96
C ALA A 304 4.98 -32.63 29.42
N GLY A 305 5.60 -31.66 30.09
CA GLY A 305 4.89 -30.46 30.55
C GLY A 305 4.59 -29.46 29.44
N ASN A 306 5.61 -29.10 28.65
CA ASN A 306 5.48 -28.01 27.67
C ASN A 306 4.88 -28.47 26.32
N GLY A 307 4.83 -29.77 26.06
CA GLY A 307 4.63 -30.30 24.72
C GLY A 307 5.78 -29.91 23.79
N ASN A 308 5.48 -29.76 22.50
CA ASN A 308 6.40 -29.14 21.56
C ASN A 308 6.52 -27.65 21.87
N PHE A 309 7.74 -27.16 21.99
CA PHE A 309 7.98 -25.77 22.33
C PHE A 309 9.16 -25.16 21.59
N VAL A 310 9.13 -23.83 21.51
CA VAL A 310 10.23 -22.99 21.02
C VAL A 310 10.54 -21.93 22.09
N LYS A 311 11.82 -21.68 22.35
CA LYS A 311 12.30 -20.57 23.16
C LYS A 311 13.16 -19.64 22.31
N VAL A 312 12.85 -18.36 22.28
CA VAL A 312 13.56 -17.34 21.52
C VAL A 312 14.24 -16.38 22.49
N LYS A 313 15.56 -16.23 22.36
CA LYS A 313 16.34 -15.22 23.07
C LYS A 313 16.40 -13.97 22.22
N HIS A 314 15.96 -12.84 22.79
CA HIS A 314 15.90 -11.58 22.05
C HIS A 314 17.14 -10.72 22.31
N ASN A 315 17.55 -10.60 23.58
CA ASN A 315 18.76 -9.90 23.98
C ASN A 315 19.28 -10.43 25.32
N LYS A 316 20.16 -9.68 26.00
CA LYS A 316 20.69 -10.04 27.33
C LYS A 316 19.61 -10.08 28.43
N VAL A 317 18.51 -9.35 28.25
CA VAL A 317 17.47 -9.15 29.26
C VAL A 317 16.26 -10.05 29.02
N TYR A 318 15.84 -10.23 27.76
CA TYR A 318 14.54 -10.82 27.43
C TYR A 318 14.63 -12.11 26.62
N SER A 319 13.76 -13.07 26.97
CA SER A 319 13.46 -14.24 26.13
C SER A 319 11.96 -14.59 26.22
N THR A 320 11.46 -15.28 25.22
CA THR A 320 10.05 -15.74 25.15
C THR A 320 10.00 -17.23 24.86
N GLN A 321 8.96 -17.89 25.36
CA GLN A 321 8.74 -19.32 25.17
C GLN A 321 7.29 -19.58 24.74
N TYR A 322 7.13 -20.49 23.79
CA TYR A 322 5.87 -20.78 23.10
C TYR A 322 5.65 -22.29 23.16
N LEU A 323 4.56 -22.72 23.79
CA LEU A 323 4.33 -24.11 24.19
C LEU A 323 3.17 -24.76 23.43
N HIS A 324 2.99 -26.06 23.65
CA HIS A 324 1.86 -26.88 23.22
C HIS A 324 1.67 -26.96 21.71
N MET A 325 2.75 -26.72 20.94
CA MET A 325 2.66 -26.68 19.48
C MET A 325 2.26 -28.03 18.89
N SER A 326 1.50 -28.00 17.80
CA SER A 326 1.30 -29.19 16.96
C SER A 326 2.56 -29.47 16.13
N ARG A 327 3.19 -28.40 15.62
CA ARG A 327 4.38 -28.47 14.78
C ARG A 327 5.31 -27.31 15.06
N ILE A 328 6.60 -27.60 15.16
CA ILE A 328 7.68 -26.62 15.22
C ILE A 328 8.15 -26.35 13.77
N LEU A 329 8.33 -25.08 13.40
CA LEU A 329 8.73 -24.66 12.05
C LEU A 329 10.13 -24.03 11.99
N VAL A 330 10.84 -23.99 13.12
CA VAL A 330 12.18 -23.40 13.24
C VAL A 330 13.11 -24.35 14.00
N ARG A 331 14.42 -24.11 13.90
CA ARG A 331 15.45 -24.91 14.57
C ARG A 331 16.30 -24.07 15.54
N ARG A 332 16.90 -24.72 16.53
CA ARG A 332 17.88 -24.09 17.42
C ARG A 332 18.99 -23.39 16.63
N GLY A 333 19.37 -22.18 17.06
CA GLY A 333 20.36 -21.33 16.40
C GLY A 333 19.82 -20.47 15.24
N GLN A 334 18.58 -20.69 14.79
CA GLN A 334 17.99 -19.91 13.71
C GLN A 334 17.69 -18.47 14.14
N HIS A 335 18.08 -17.50 13.32
CA HIS A 335 17.63 -16.12 13.46
C HIS A 335 16.17 -16.00 13.03
N VAL A 336 15.37 -15.32 13.85
CA VAL A 336 13.95 -15.07 13.59
C VAL A 336 13.63 -13.59 13.68
N ASN A 337 12.79 -13.12 12.77
CA ASN A 337 12.28 -11.75 12.76
C ASN A 337 11.02 -11.62 13.62
N GLN A 338 10.78 -10.43 14.17
CA GLN A 338 9.52 -10.15 14.87
C GLN A 338 8.33 -10.42 13.94
N GLY A 339 7.35 -11.20 14.42
CA GLY A 339 6.16 -11.61 13.66
C GLY A 339 6.36 -12.84 12.77
N GLN A 340 7.59 -13.34 12.62
CA GLN A 340 7.85 -14.57 11.88
C GLN A 340 7.16 -15.76 12.54
N THR A 341 6.47 -16.56 11.74
CA THR A 341 5.86 -17.82 12.19
C THR A 341 6.94 -18.81 12.59
N ILE A 342 6.86 -19.31 13.83
CA ILE A 342 7.83 -20.24 14.43
C ILE A 342 7.25 -21.63 14.70
N GLY A 343 5.92 -21.75 14.68
CA GLY A 343 5.23 -23.00 14.93
C GLY A 343 3.73 -22.86 14.70
N LEU A 344 3.01 -23.96 14.90
CA LEU A 344 1.55 -24.02 14.76
C LEU A 344 0.91 -24.43 16.10
N VAL A 345 -0.25 -23.84 16.41
CA VAL A 345 -1.03 -24.17 17.61
C VAL A 345 -1.37 -25.65 17.63
N GLY A 346 -1.28 -26.24 18.82
CA GLY A 346 -1.69 -27.61 19.07
C GLY A 346 -2.20 -27.75 20.50
N SER A 347 -2.16 -28.99 20.99
CA SER A 347 -2.51 -29.35 22.36
C SER A 347 -1.55 -30.42 22.90
N THR A 348 -0.26 -30.32 22.56
CA THR A 348 0.75 -31.31 22.97
C THR A 348 1.22 -31.08 24.40
N GLY A 349 1.69 -32.14 25.07
CA GLY A 349 2.08 -32.08 26.48
C GLY A 349 0.91 -31.82 27.41
N LEU A 350 1.12 -31.05 28.47
CA LEU A 350 0.10 -30.78 29.48
C LEU A 350 -0.84 -29.64 29.05
N ALA A 351 -1.77 -29.93 28.15
CA ALA A 351 -2.75 -28.98 27.61
C ALA A 351 -4.17 -29.57 27.62
N THR A 352 -5.17 -28.79 28.04
CA THR A 352 -6.59 -29.21 28.03
C THR A 352 -7.26 -29.11 26.66
N GLY A 353 -6.65 -28.39 25.73
CA GLY A 353 -7.19 -28.16 24.39
C GLY A 353 -6.31 -27.21 23.58
N PRO A 354 -6.66 -26.93 22.31
CA PRO A 354 -5.83 -26.11 21.42
C PRO A 354 -5.62 -24.67 21.92
N HIS A 355 -4.36 -24.35 22.26
CA HIS A 355 -3.92 -23.01 22.65
C HIS A 355 -2.40 -22.86 22.52
N VAL A 356 -1.89 -21.63 22.63
CA VAL A 356 -0.48 -21.38 22.93
C VAL A 356 -0.34 -20.86 24.35
N CYS A 357 0.48 -21.53 25.16
CA CYS A 357 0.94 -20.99 26.44
C CYS A 357 2.18 -20.13 26.16
N TYR A 358 2.01 -18.81 26.25
CA TYR A 358 3.07 -17.83 26.00
C TYR A 358 3.72 -17.44 27.33
N ARG A 359 5.03 -17.66 27.44
CA ARG A 359 5.79 -17.35 28.65
C ARG A 359 6.84 -16.30 28.35
N PHE A 360 6.90 -15.28 29.19
CA PHE A 360 7.82 -14.17 29.05
C PHE A 360 8.86 -14.21 30.15
N TRP A 361 10.13 -14.00 29.78
CA TRP A 361 11.26 -14.05 30.69
C TRP A 361 12.00 -12.72 30.68
N LYS A 362 12.26 -12.17 31.88
CA LYS A 362 13.10 -10.99 32.09
C LYS A 362 14.21 -11.36 33.08
N ASN A 363 15.47 -11.16 32.69
CA ASN A 363 16.64 -11.51 33.50
C ASN A 363 16.60 -12.96 34.02
N GLY A 364 16.16 -13.90 33.18
CA GLY A 364 16.08 -15.32 33.54
C GLY A 364 14.87 -15.70 34.42
N VAL A 365 13.96 -14.78 34.74
CA VAL A 365 12.76 -15.05 35.56
C VAL A 365 11.49 -14.89 34.73
N GLN A 366 10.52 -15.80 34.92
CA GLN A 366 9.20 -15.72 34.27
C GLN A 366 8.35 -14.62 34.89
N VAL A 367 7.77 -13.77 34.05
CA VAL A 367 7.04 -12.57 34.44
C VAL A 367 5.76 -12.42 33.61
N ASP A 368 4.79 -11.68 34.15
CA ASP A 368 3.54 -11.38 33.47
C ASP A 368 3.75 -10.35 32.34
N ALA A 369 3.74 -10.82 31.09
CA ALA A 369 3.94 -9.98 29.91
C ALA A 369 2.94 -8.82 29.81
N LEU A 370 1.68 -9.02 30.27
CA LEU A 370 0.61 -8.05 30.12
C LEU A 370 0.73 -6.86 31.07
N ARG A 371 1.53 -7.01 32.14
CA ARG A 371 1.77 -5.96 33.15
C ARG A 371 3.09 -5.23 32.97
N LEU A 372 3.95 -5.68 32.05
CA LEU A 372 5.24 -5.04 31.81
C LEU A 372 5.10 -3.78 30.95
N LYS A 373 5.78 -2.71 31.38
CA LYS A 373 6.16 -1.61 30.49
C LYS A 373 7.35 -2.07 29.67
N LEU A 374 7.07 -2.63 28.49
CA LEU A 374 8.09 -3.10 27.57
C LEU A 374 8.78 -1.92 26.87
N PRO A 375 10.08 -2.04 26.56
CA PRO A 375 10.77 -0.99 25.84
C PRO A 375 10.22 -0.88 24.41
N ASN A 376 10.34 0.32 23.85
CA ASN A 376 10.31 0.50 22.40
C ASN A 376 11.43 -0.37 21.78
N GLY A 377 11.36 -0.62 20.48
CA GLY A 377 12.28 -1.50 19.74
C GLY A 377 13.75 -1.13 19.90
N GLU A 378 14.63 -1.85 19.19
CA GLU A 378 16.06 -1.56 19.30
C GLU A 378 16.33 -0.08 18.99
N PRO A 379 16.90 0.68 19.94
CA PRO A 379 17.22 2.07 19.70
C PRO A 379 18.29 2.14 18.62
N MET A 380 18.39 3.31 17.98
CA MET A 380 19.44 3.55 17.01
C MET A 380 20.81 3.29 17.63
N ASN A 381 21.69 2.61 16.88
CA ASN A 381 23.09 2.46 17.26
C ASN A 381 23.70 3.86 17.45
N PRO A 382 24.35 4.15 18.59
CA PRO A 382 24.93 5.47 18.85
C PRO A 382 25.84 5.99 17.72
N LYS A 383 26.55 5.10 17.02
CA LYS A 383 27.40 5.43 15.86
C LYS A 383 26.63 6.08 14.69
N ASN A 384 25.33 5.83 14.59
CA ASN A 384 24.48 6.35 13.53
C ASN A 384 23.79 7.68 13.90
N LYS A 385 23.87 8.11 15.16
CA LYS A 385 23.10 9.24 15.68
C LYS A 385 23.40 10.55 14.94
N GLU A 386 24.68 10.82 14.66
CA GLU A 386 25.09 12.02 13.93
C GLU A 386 24.54 12.02 12.49
N ARG A 387 24.68 10.90 11.77
CA ARG A 387 24.11 10.73 10.42
C ARG A 387 22.60 10.91 10.42
N PHE A 388 21.94 10.40 11.45
CA PHE A 388 20.51 10.53 11.59
C PHE A 388 20.07 11.97 11.81
N LEU A 389 20.67 12.67 12.80
CA LEU A 389 20.35 14.07 13.10
C LEU A 389 20.53 14.96 11.86
N LYS A 390 21.66 14.81 11.15
CA LYS A 390 21.92 15.53 9.90
C LYS A 390 20.91 15.23 8.80
N LYS A 391 20.36 14.01 8.75
CA LYS A 391 19.33 13.62 7.77
C LYS A 391 17.96 14.21 8.11
N ILE A 392 17.59 14.23 9.39
CA ILE A 392 16.25 14.65 9.80
C ILE A 392 16.10 16.16 9.96
N GLU A 393 17.19 16.90 10.20
CA GLU A 393 17.15 18.35 10.43
C GLU A 393 16.35 19.12 9.37
N PRO A 394 16.61 18.98 8.05
CA PRO A 394 15.81 19.69 7.04
C PRO A 394 14.37 19.20 6.98
N LEU A 395 14.13 17.89 7.18
CA LEU A 395 12.79 17.30 7.15
C LEU A 395 11.95 17.79 8.33
N LYS A 396 12.54 17.87 9.52
CA LYS A 396 11.89 18.35 10.73
C LYS A 396 11.53 19.81 10.59
N PHE A 397 12.46 20.64 10.12
CA PHE A 397 12.20 22.06 9.88
C PHE A 397 11.02 22.28 8.90
N GLU A 398 10.97 21.51 7.82
CA GLU A 398 9.88 21.58 6.83
C GLU A 398 8.53 21.18 7.45
N LEU A 399 8.50 20.10 8.24
CA LEU A 399 7.31 19.65 8.95
C LEU A 399 6.80 20.67 9.97
N ASP A 400 7.70 21.26 10.75
CA ASP A 400 7.37 22.24 11.78
C ASP A 400 6.80 23.51 11.12
N SER A 401 7.38 23.93 10.00
CA SER A 401 6.96 25.12 9.23
C SER A 401 5.53 25.02 8.70
N VAL A 402 5.09 23.86 8.20
CA VAL A 402 3.72 23.70 7.65
C VAL A 402 2.63 23.59 8.72
N SER A 403 3.02 23.51 10.00
CA SER A 403 2.11 23.25 11.11
C SER A 403 2.16 24.31 12.22
N ASN A 404 2.89 25.40 11.98
CA ASN A 404 3.12 26.49 12.93
C ASN A 404 3.56 25.96 14.31
N LEU A 405 4.59 25.10 14.31
CA LEU A 405 5.22 24.54 15.51
C LEU A 405 6.41 25.36 15.99
#